data_AF-A0A0P4R6A9-F1
#
_entry.id   AF-A0A0P4R6A9-F1
#
_cell.length_a   1.000
_cell.length_b   1.000
_cell.length_c   1.000
_cell.angle_alpha   90.00
_cell.angle_beta   90.00
_cell.angle_gamma   90.00
#
_symmetry.space_group_name_H-M   'P 1'
#
loop_
_entity.id
_entity.type
_entity.pdbx_description
1 polymer ?
#
loop_
_entity_poly.entity_id
_entity_poly.type
_entity_poly.pdbx_seq_one_letter_code
_entity_poly.pdbx_strand_id
1 'polypeptide(L)'
;MGYDIYIQTPDGKPAEGDENYFRFAITAMPRTLDAMSNFGMLVDLPIPSYPTLAAYGLKREDFQPGAKPDQATATRIAEYRAAYQAVTDAAEPDPTGIPAYKLAWSDGFLVTVAEISAALATYEAHPQVEIAEMPVGDPTWRRWIAFLRRARAHGGLRTH
;
A
#
# COMPACT_ATOMS: atom_id res chain seq x y z
N MET A 1 -2.70 -17.40 -3.04
CA MET A 1 -2.08 -16.06 -3.10
C MET A 1 -3.19 -15.02 -2.99
N GLY A 2 -2.98 -13.99 -2.20
CA GLY A 2 -3.90 -12.86 -2.01
C GLY A 2 -3.07 -11.59 -1.82
N TYR A 3 -3.73 -10.44 -1.75
CA TYR A 3 -3.07 -9.17 -1.43
C TYR A 3 -3.23 -8.93 0.07
N ASP A 4 -2.10 -8.90 0.77
CA ASP A 4 -2.07 -8.73 2.21
C ASP A 4 -1.83 -7.25 2.50
N ILE A 5 -2.71 -6.64 3.30
CA ILE A 5 -2.66 -5.21 3.60
C ILE A 5 -2.72 -5.02 5.11
N TYR A 6 -1.80 -4.24 5.65
CA TYR A 6 -1.71 -3.98 7.09
C TYR A 6 -1.77 -2.50 7.37
N ILE A 7 -2.50 -2.11 8.41
CA ILE A 7 -2.45 -0.76 8.96
C ILE A 7 -1.10 -0.55 9.61
N GLN A 8 -0.48 0.58 9.31
CA GLN A 8 0.78 0.99 9.92
C GLN A 8 0.53 2.10 10.93
N THR A 9 1.20 2.03 12.07
CA THR A 9 1.26 3.10 13.08
C THR A 9 2.17 4.25 12.63
N PRO A 10 2.11 5.43 13.26
CA PRO A 10 2.94 6.57 12.87
C PRO A 10 4.44 6.33 13.08
N ASP A 11 4.82 5.37 13.93
CA ASP A 11 6.22 4.96 14.16
C ASP A 11 6.72 3.91 13.16
N GLY A 12 5.96 3.61 12.10
CA GLY A 12 6.41 2.73 11.02
C GLY A 12 6.13 1.24 11.24
N LYS A 13 5.48 0.86 12.33
CA LYS A 13 5.23 -0.55 12.68
C LYS A 13 3.84 -1.00 12.24
N PRO A 14 3.62 -2.32 12.02
CA PRO A 14 2.27 -2.85 11.88
C PRO A 14 1.47 -2.61 13.15
N ALA A 15 0.24 -2.13 13.02
CA ALA A 15 -0.68 -2.00 14.14
C ALA A 15 -1.15 -3.39 14.61
N GLU A 16 -1.21 -3.62 15.92
CA GLU A 16 -1.62 -4.91 16.51
C GLU A 16 -3.12 -5.16 16.37
N GLY A 17 -3.53 -6.42 16.18
CA GLY A 17 -4.93 -6.84 16.12
C GLY A 17 -5.41 -7.21 14.71
N ASP A 18 -6.28 -8.20 14.62
CA ASP A 18 -6.75 -8.75 13.34
C ASP A 18 -7.53 -7.72 12.51
N GLU A 19 -8.15 -6.72 13.16
CA GLU A 19 -8.88 -5.65 12.48
C GLU A 19 -7.96 -4.64 11.76
N ASN A 20 -6.65 -4.70 12.02
CA ASN A 20 -5.61 -3.92 11.35
C ASN A 20 -5.02 -4.65 10.14
N TYR A 21 -5.59 -5.79 9.78
CA TYR A 21 -5.22 -6.59 8.62
C TYR A 21 -6.40 -6.75 7.67
N PHE A 22 -6.13 -6.64 6.37
CA PHE A 22 -7.09 -6.89 5.32
C PHE A 22 -6.46 -7.79 4.25
N ARG A 23 -7.20 -8.81 3.83
CA ARG A 23 -6.77 -9.71 2.76
C ARG A 23 -7.76 -9.67 1.61
N PHE A 24 -7.29 -9.26 0.43
CA PHE A 24 -8.06 -9.49 -0.79
C PHE A 24 -7.72 -10.87 -1.37
N ALA A 25 -8.77 -11.58 -1.81
CA ALA A 25 -8.57 -12.65 -2.77
C ALA A 25 -8.01 -12.06 -4.08
N ILE A 26 -7.17 -12.83 -4.79
CA ILE A 26 -6.51 -12.36 -6.02
C ILE A 26 -7.49 -11.84 -7.08
N THR A 27 -8.69 -12.41 -7.15
CA THR A 27 -9.75 -12.01 -8.09
C THR A 27 -10.64 -10.87 -7.59
N ALA A 28 -10.52 -10.49 -6.32
CA ALA A 28 -11.30 -9.40 -5.71
C ALA A 28 -10.59 -8.06 -5.88
N MET A 29 -9.25 -8.04 -5.85
CA MET A 29 -8.49 -6.80 -5.90
C MET A 29 -8.76 -5.95 -7.16
N PRO A 30 -8.75 -6.50 -8.39
CA PRO A 30 -9.06 -5.71 -9.59
C PRO A 30 -10.46 -5.06 -9.53
N ARG A 31 -11.46 -5.82 -9.06
CA ARG A 31 -12.83 -5.31 -8.90
C ARG A 31 -12.93 -4.19 -7.86
N THR A 32 -12.17 -4.29 -6.77
CA THR A 32 -12.09 -3.21 -5.77
C THR A 32 -11.44 -1.97 -6.37
N LEU A 33 -10.35 -2.12 -7.13
CA LEU A 33 -9.69 -0.99 -7.79
C LEU A 33 -10.59 -0.33 -8.83
N ASP A 34 -11.33 -1.12 -9.62
CA ASP A 34 -12.32 -0.59 -10.57
C ASP A 34 -13.41 0.22 -9.84
N ALA A 35 -13.92 -0.30 -8.72
CA ALA A 35 -14.88 0.42 -7.90
C ALA A 35 -14.29 1.72 -7.33
N MET A 36 -13.06 1.67 -6.78
CA MET A 36 -12.36 2.87 -6.31
C MET A 36 -12.16 3.90 -7.43
N SER A 37 -11.80 3.47 -8.63
CA SER A 37 -11.68 4.34 -9.81
C SER A 37 -13.02 4.99 -10.16
N ASN A 38 -14.13 4.24 -10.17
CA ASN A 38 -15.48 4.77 -10.42
C ASN A 38 -15.92 5.82 -9.39
N PHE A 39 -15.48 5.68 -8.14
CA PHE A 39 -15.71 6.68 -7.08
C PHE A 39 -14.67 7.81 -7.07
N GLY A 40 -13.74 7.86 -8.04
CA GLY A 40 -12.70 8.89 -8.11
C GLY A 40 -11.65 8.80 -6.99
N MET A 41 -11.54 7.66 -6.32
CA MET A 41 -10.62 7.48 -5.18
C MET A 41 -9.17 7.21 -5.62
N LEU A 42 -8.95 6.81 -6.87
CA LEU A 42 -7.63 6.48 -7.41
C LEU A 42 -7.10 7.58 -8.31
N VAL A 43 -5.78 7.70 -8.35
CA VAL A 43 -5.06 8.52 -9.33
C VAL A 43 -4.08 7.68 -10.11
N ASP A 44 -4.02 7.91 -11.42
CA ASP A 44 -3.06 7.25 -12.30
C ASP A 44 -1.75 8.03 -12.32
N LEU A 45 -0.76 7.48 -11.63
CA LEU A 45 0.60 8.00 -11.57
C LEU A 45 1.59 6.96 -12.06
N PRO A 46 2.73 7.39 -12.64
CA PRO A 46 3.77 6.46 -13.07
C PRO A 46 4.35 5.71 -11.86
N ILE A 47 4.61 4.42 -12.04
CA ILE A 47 5.29 3.60 -11.04
C ILE A 47 6.73 4.14 -10.87
N PRO A 48 7.20 4.42 -9.64
CA PRO A 48 8.54 4.90 -9.43
C PRO A 48 9.58 3.84 -9.84
N SER A 49 10.75 4.30 -10.27
CA SER A 49 11.87 3.40 -10.58
C SER A 49 12.49 2.84 -9.30
N TYR A 50 12.62 1.52 -9.24
CA TYR A 50 13.26 0.84 -8.10
C TYR A 50 14.78 0.84 -8.22
N PRO A 51 15.51 0.88 -7.09
CA PRO A 51 16.93 0.59 -7.09
C PRO A 51 17.16 -0.84 -7.60
N THR A 52 18.21 -1.02 -8.42
CA THR A 52 18.61 -2.36 -8.88
C THR A 52 19.73 -2.88 -8.00
N LEU A 53 19.77 -4.19 -7.75
CA LEU A 53 20.87 -4.84 -7.01
C LEU A 53 22.23 -4.52 -7.64
N ALA A 54 22.30 -4.54 -8.97
CA ALA A 54 23.52 -4.27 -9.72
C ALA A 54 24.08 -2.85 -9.47
N ALA A 55 23.22 -1.85 -9.27
CA ALA A 55 23.67 -0.48 -8.94
C ALA A 55 24.42 -0.40 -7.60
N TYR A 56 24.19 -1.35 -6.70
CA TYR A 56 24.89 -1.48 -5.41
C TYR A 56 25.98 -2.56 -5.45
N GLY A 57 26.28 -3.12 -6.63
CA GLY A 57 27.20 -4.25 -6.78
C GLY A 57 26.76 -5.50 -6.03
N LEU A 58 25.44 -5.67 -5.84
CA LEU A 58 24.81 -6.81 -5.18
C LEU A 58 24.22 -7.77 -6.21
N LYS A 59 24.02 -9.01 -5.78
CA LYS A 59 23.33 -10.06 -6.54
C LYS A 59 22.31 -10.76 -5.64
N ARG A 60 21.46 -11.61 -6.23
CA ARG A 60 20.43 -12.34 -5.47
C ARG A 60 21.04 -13.28 -4.43
N GLU A 61 22.24 -13.81 -4.70
CA GLU A 61 22.98 -14.72 -3.83
C GLU A 61 23.33 -14.06 -2.49
N ASP A 62 23.54 -12.75 -2.46
CA ASP A 62 23.86 -11.98 -1.25
C ASP A 62 22.70 -11.96 -0.24
N PHE A 63 21.49 -12.33 -0.66
CA PHE A 63 20.27 -12.35 0.16
C PHE A 63 19.81 -13.77 0.51
N GLN A 64 20.52 -14.81 0.07
CA GLN A 64 20.09 -16.18 0.33
C GLN A 64 20.16 -16.53 1.82
N PRO A 65 19.23 -17.38 2.32
CA PRO A 65 19.31 -17.90 3.66
C PRO A 65 20.66 -18.56 3.92
N GLY A 66 21.34 -18.16 5.01
CA GLY A 66 22.66 -18.68 5.37
C GLY A 66 23.85 -17.95 4.73
N ALA A 67 23.62 -16.95 3.87
CA ALA A 67 24.67 -16.04 3.42
C ALA A 67 25.27 -15.30 4.63
N LYS A 68 26.61 -15.24 4.67
CA LYS A 68 27.37 -14.48 5.66
C LYS A 68 28.16 -13.40 4.93
N PRO A 69 27.51 -12.27 4.58
CA PRO A 69 28.19 -11.19 3.88
C PRO A 69 29.32 -10.64 4.75
N ASP A 70 30.42 -10.25 4.12
CA ASP A 70 31.42 -9.43 4.79
C ASP A 70 30.85 -8.04 5.12
N GLN A 71 31.59 -7.26 5.92
CA GLN A 71 31.12 -5.95 6.39
C GLN A 71 30.81 -4.99 5.22
N ALA A 72 31.59 -5.04 4.14
CA ALA A 72 31.39 -4.19 2.97
C ALA A 72 30.10 -4.55 2.22
N THR A 73 29.80 -5.84 2.09
CA THR A 73 28.58 -6.35 1.46
C THR A 73 27.37 -6.09 2.34
N ALA A 74 27.48 -6.27 3.66
CA ALA A 74 26.43 -5.92 4.60
C ALA A 74 26.06 -4.43 4.55
N THR A 75 27.05 -3.55 4.40
CA THR A 75 26.84 -2.10 4.24
C THR A 75 26.05 -1.80 2.96
N ARG A 76 26.45 -2.38 1.82
CA ARG A 76 25.76 -2.21 0.54
C ARG A 76 24.34 -2.76 0.57
N ILE A 77 24.11 -3.89 1.26
CA ILE A 77 22.76 -4.43 1.50
C ILE A 77 21.90 -3.43 2.29
N ALA A 78 22.45 -2.83 3.34
CA ALA A 78 21.73 -1.83 4.14
C ALA A 78 21.38 -0.58 3.31
N GLU A 79 22.32 -0.09 2.50
CA GLU A 79 22.11 1.03 1.58
C GLU A 79 21.03 0.72 0.53
N TYR A 80 21.08 -0.47 -0.09
CA TYR A 80 20.06 -0.93 -1.03
C TYR A 80 18.68 -1.00 -0.38
N ARG A 81 18.58 -1.57 0.84
CA ARG A 81 17.32 -1.66 1.58
C ARG A 81 16.77 -0.27 1.93
N ALA A 82 17.62 0.65 2.36
CA ALA A 82 17.22 2.03 2.65
C ALA A 82 16.72 2.75 1.40
N ALA A 83 17.38 2.58 0.25
CA ALA A 83 16.92 3.16 -1.01
C ALA A 83 15.61 2.55 -1.49
N TYR A 84 15.44 1.23 -1.36
CA TYR A 84 14.20 0.55 -1.68
C TYR A 84 13.05 1.07 -0.79
N GLN A 85 13.31 1.16 0.51
CA GLN A 85 12.35 1.69 1.47
C GLN A 85 11.97 3.14 1.17
N ALA A 86 12.93 4.00 0.79
CA ALA A 86 12.64 5.38 0.41
C ALA A 86 11.69 5.47 -0.80
N VAL A 87 11.79 4.55 -1.77
CA VAL A 87 10.86 4.47 -2.90
C VAL A 87 9.47 4.03 -2.44
N THR A 88 9.38 3.00 -1.58
CA THR A 88 8.09 2.51 -1.10
C THR A 88 7.40 3.44 -0.09
N ASP A 89 8.18 4.28 0.59
CA ASP A 89 7.70 5.23 1.60
C ASP A 89 7.39 6.61 1.01
N ALA A 90 7.72 6.82 -0.27
CA ALA A 90 7.46 8.07 -0.97
C ALA A 90 5.97 8.41 -0.96
N ALA A 91 5.67 9.64 -0.55
CA ALA A 91 4.33 10.19 -0.50
C ALA A 91 4.16 11.23 -1.63
N GLU A 92 2.96 11.31 -2.18
CA GLU A 92 2.62 12.43 -3.06
C GLU A 92 2.58 13.75 -2.26
N PRO A 93 3.23 14.84 -2.72
CA PRO A 93 3.23 16.12 -2.00
C PRO A 93 1.82 16.71 -1.84
N ASP A 94 0.99 16.59 -2.88
CA ASP A 94 -0.38 17.11 -2.93
C ASP A 94 -1.36 16.00 -3.38
N PRO A 95 -1.70 15.03 -2.48
CA PRO A 95 -2.53 13.90 -2.86
C PRO A 95 -3.96 14.32 -3.23
N THR A 96 -4.43 13.85 -4.38
CA THR A 96 -5.85 13.98 -4.81
C THR A 96 -6.60 12.65 -4.76
N GLY A 97 -5.91 11.56 -4.43
CA GLY A 97 -6.42 10.21 -4.24
C GLY A 97 -5.28 9.26 -3.93
N ILE A 98 -5.54 7.95 -3.97
CA ILE A 98 -4.50 6.94 -3.78
C ILE A 98 -3.88 6.60 -5.14
N PRO A 99 -2.55 6.67 -5.29
CA PRO A 99 -1.90 6.19 -6.51
C PRO A 99 -2.22 4.72 -6.75
N ALA A 100 -2.84 4.42 -7.90
CA ALA A 100 -3.37 3.08 -8.19
C ALA A 100 -2.30 1.98 -8.06
N TYR A 101 -1.06 2.29 -8.46
CA TYR A 101 0.05 1.35 -8.38
C TYR A 101 0.38 0.91 -6.95
N LYS A 102 0.18 1.77 -5.93
CA LYS A 102 0.49 1.40 -4.54
C LYS A 102 -0.41 0.27 -4.03
N LEU A 103 -1.62 0.17 -4.56
CA LEU A 103 -2.59 -0.88 -4.23
C LEU A 103 -2.51 -2.06 -5.19
N ALA A 104 -2.24 -1.81 -6.48
CA ALA A 104 -2.18 -2.87 -7.49
C ALA A 104 -0.99 -3.83 -7.31
N TRP A 105 0.10 -3.37 -6.68
CA TRP A 105 1.33 -4.13 -6.50
C TRP A 105 1.62 -4.37 -5.01
N SER A 106 1.95 -5.64 -4.68
CA SER A 106 2.31 -6.12 -3.34
C SER A 106 3.80 -5.88 -3.01
N ASP A 107 4.30 -4.68 -3.28
CA ASP A 107 5.74 -4.37 -3.22
C ASP A 107 6.17 -3.62 -1.95
N GLY A 108 5.29 -3.50 -0.95
CA GLY A 108 5.59 -2.82 0.32
C GLY A 108 5.22 -1.34 0.37
N PHE A 109 4.46 -0.84 -0.60
CA PHE A 109 4.15 0.60 -0.69
C PHE A 109 3.36 1.10 0.51
N LEU A 110 3.80 2.24 1.06
CA LEU A 110 3.04 3.00 2.04
C LEU A 110 1.97 3.84 1.32
N VAL A 111 0.71 3.57 1.63
CA VAL A 111 -0.38 4.49 1.34
C VAL A 111 -0.60 5.36 2.58
N THR A 112 -0.32 6.64 2.42
CA THR A 112 -0.25 7.59 3.53
C THR A 112 -1.64 8.04 4.00
N VAL A 113 -1.69 8.61 5.21
CA VAL A 113 -2.93 9.24 5.73
C VAL A 113 -3.46 10.31 4.78
N ALA A 114 -2.59 11.10 4.15
CA ALA A 114 -3.00 12.17 3.23
C ALA A 114 -3.64 11.60 1.95
N GLU A 115 -3.04 10.57 1.34
CA GLU A 115 -3.59 9.88 0.16
C GLU A 115 -4.94 9.21 0.48
N ILE A 116 -5.04 8.52 1.62
CA ILE A 116 -6.31 7.91 2.07
C ILE A 116 -7.37 8.98 2.35
N SER A 117 -6.98 10.10 2.96
CA SER A 117 -7.91 11.20 3.25
C SER A 117 -8.46 11.82 1.98
N ALA A 118 -7.62 12.07 0.98
CA ALA A 118 -8.04 12.58 -0.31
C ALA A 118 -8.99 11.61 -1.02
N ALA A 119 -8.66 10.32 -1.05
CA ALA A 119 -9.52 9.29 -1.62
C ALA A 119 -10.89 9.20 -0.91
N LEU A 120 -10.91 9.19 0.42
CA LEU A 120 -12.16 9.12 1.19
C LEU A 120 -13.00 10.38 1.05
N ALA A 121 -12.39 11.56 0.94
CA ALA A 121 -13.12 12.80 0.70
C ALA A 121 -13.87 12.76 -0.64
N THR A 122 -13.23 12.26 -1.69
CA THR A 122 -13.87 12.09 -3.01
C THR A 122 -15.00 11.05 -2.96
N TYR A 123 -14.78 9.93 -2.27
CA TYR A 123 -15.81 8.90 -2.06
C TYR A 123 -17.03 9.44 -1.32
N GLU A 124 -16.82 10.17 -0.22
CA GLU A 124 -17.87 10.71 0.64
C GLU A 124 -18.67 11.83 -0.06
N ALA A 125 -18.06 12.54 -0.99
CA ALA A 125 -18.73 13.54 -1.82
C ALA A 125 -19.51 12.95 -3.02
N HIS A 126 -19.35 11.65 -3.30
CA HIS A 126 -19.95 11.03 -4.48
C HIS A 126 -21.47 10.83 -4.32
N PRO A 127 -22.33 11.21 -5.30
CA PRO A 127 -23.79 11.12 -5.18
C PRO A 127 -24.35 9.72 -4.91
N GLN A 128 -23.58 8.67 -5.20
CA GLN A 128 -23.98 7.27 -5.04
C GLN A 128 -23.42 6.62 -3.76
N VAL A 129 -22.77 7.39 -2.87
CA VAL A 129 -22.13 6.86 -1.67
C VAL A 129 -23.13 6.11 -0.77
N GLU A 130 -24.33 6.65 -0.58
CA GLU A 130 -25.35 6.04 0.27
C GLU A 130 -25.79 4.67 -0.27
N ILE A 131 -25.91 4.54 -1.60
CA ILE A 131 -26.25 3.28 -2.28
C ILE A 131 -25.11 2.27 -2.12
N ALA A 132 -23.86 2.73 -2.26
CA ALA A 132 -22.67 1.89 -2.15
C ALA A 132 -22.45 1.34 -0.73
N GLU A 133 -22.96 2.03 0.31
CA GLU A 133 -22.89 1.58 1.70
C GLU A 133 -24.09 0.73 2.14
N MET A 134 -25.13 0.59 1.31
CA MET A 134 -26.27 -0.27 1.64
C MET A 134 -25.79 -1.72 1.86
N PRO A 135 -26.37 -2.45 2.82
CA PRO A 135 -26.01 -3.84 3.11
C PRO A 135 -26.63 -4.80 2.08
N VAL A 136 -26.37 -4.57 0.79
CA VAL A 136 -26.88 -5.35 -0.33
C VAL A 136 -25.70 -5.79 -1.19
N GLY A 137 -25.53 -7.10 -1.41
CA GLY A 137 -24.44 -7.66 -2.22
C GLY A 137 -23.19 -8.04 -1.42
N ASP A 138 -22.02 -7.97 -2.07
CA ASP A 138 -20.73 -8.38 -1.50
C ASP A 138 -20.27 -7.42 -0.38
N PRO A 139 -20.10 -7.88 0.87
CA PRO A 139 -19.69 -7.03 1.99
C PRO A 139 -18.24 -6.52 1.90
N THR A 140 -17.46 -7.00 0.92
CA THR A 140 -16.04 -6.64 0.75
C THR A 140 -15.84 -5.15 0.55
N TRP A 141 -16.67 -4.48 -0.25
CA TRP A 141 -16.56 -3.03 -0.46
C TRP A 141 -16.72 -2.25 0.85
N ARG A 142 -17.79 -2.52 1.60
CA ARG A 142 -18.04 -1.86 2.89
C ARG A 142 -16.93 -2.11 3.91
N ARG A 143 -16.43 -3.35 3.99
CA ARG A 143 -15.29 -3.69 4.87
C ARG A 143 -14.02 -2.95 4.44
N TRP A 144 -13.79 -2.82 3.14
CA TRP A 144 -12.65 -2.08 2.61
C TRP A 144 -12.72 -0.58 2.95
N ILE A 145 -13.87 0.06 2.74
CA ILE A 145 -14.05 1.47 3.13
C ILE A 145 -13.87 1.67 4.65
N ALA A 146 -14.41 0.76 5.47
CA ALA A 146 -14.20 0.81 6.92
C ALA A 146 -12.72 0.65 7.29
N PHE A 147 -12.00 -0.24 6.60
CA PHE A 147 -10.56 -0.44 6.77
C PHE A 147 -9.77 0.82 6.38
N LEU A 148 -10.10 1.48 5.27
CA LEU A 148 -9.46 2.74 4.87
C LEU A 148 -9.70 3.86 5.90
N ARG A 149 -10.94 4.00 6.41
CA ARG A 149 -11.26 4.95 7.48
C ARG A 149 -10.44 4.69 8.73
N ARG A 150 -10.20 3.42 9.07
CA ARG A 150 -9.33 3.03 10.18
C ARG A 150 -7.87 3.34 9.88
N ALA A 151 -7.35 2.96 8.72
CA ALA A 151 -5.97 3.25 8.31
C ALA A 151 -5.65 4.75 8.38
N ARG A 152 -6.59 5.61 7.95
CA ARG A 152 -6.51 7.08 8.09
C ARG A 152 -6.29 7.52 9.55
N ALA A 153 -6.92 6.85 10.51
CA ALA A 153 -6.81 7.20 11.94
C ALA A 153 -5.54 6.65 12.61
N HIS A 154 -4.81 5.74 11.98
CA HIS A 154 -3.71 5.00 12.60
C HIS A 154 -2.33 5.27 12.00
N GLY A 155 -2.21 5.85 10.81
CA GLY A 155 -0.90 6.17 10.20
C GLY A 155 -0.74 5.75 8.75
N GLY A 156 -1.79 5.17 8.15
CA GLY A 156 -1.79 4.67 6.78
C GLY A 156 -1.84 3.15 6.72
N LEU A 157 -1.48 2.60 5.56
CA LEU A 157 -1.42 1.16 5.32
C LEU A 157 -0.24 0.78 4.42
N ARG A 158 0.18 -0.49 4.48
CA ARG A 158 1.16 -1.08 3.56
C ARG A 158 0.62 -2.31 2.85
N THR A 159 1.02 -2.46 1.58
CA THR A 159 0.70 -3.61 0.73
C THR A 159 1.81 -4.65 0.69
N HIS A 160 1.47 -5.93 0.76
CA HIS A 160 2.38 -7.08 0.82
C HIS A 160 1.84 -8.28 0.04
#